data_AF-W8SX89-F1
#
_entry.id   AF-W8SX89-F1
#
_cell.length_a   1.000
_cell.length_b   1.000
_cell.length_c   1.000
_cell.angle_alpha   90.00
_cell.angle_beta   90.00
_cell.angle_gamma   90.00
#
_symmetry.space_group_name_H-M   'P 1'
#
loop_
_entity.id
_entity.type
_entity.pdbx_description
1 polymer ?
#
loop_
_entity_poly.entity_id
_entity_poly.type
_entity_poly.pdbx_seq_one_letter_code
_entity_poly.pdbx_strand_id
1 'polypeptide(L)'
;RWRGDRTDDFVGGTHGRDLTSTGEFALDEKGRVLAYRVRSVGGTGAYSTGAGNVIPLVLGPFVQSGVYDLPLVHYEVKSVMTNTAPVGAYRGAGRPEGVFIVERLMDAAARQTGIDPRTIRKVNYVKPAQLPYTNAVGQVYDSGAFAHMLDRAVKLSDWDGFNARKRAARKKGLLYG
;
A
#
# COMPACT_ATOMS: atom_id res chain seq x y z
N ARG A 1 -22.18 -5.94 34.73
CA ARG A 1 -21.12 -6.36 33.79
C ARG A 1 -21.69 -6.32 32.38
N TRP A 2 -21.08 -5.62 31.43
CA TRP A 2 -21.49 -5.63 30.02
C TRP A 2 -20.69 -6.68 29.23
N ARG A 3 -21.34 -7.36 28.29
CA ARG A 3 -20.74 -8.30 27.34
C ARG A 3 -21.63 -8.32 26.09
N GLY A 4 -21.16 -7.70 25.00
CA GLY A 4 -21.86 -7.72 23.72
C GLY A 4 -21.77 -9.07 23.03
N ASP A 5 -22.74 -9.32 22.16
CA ASP A 5 -22.73 -10.42 21.21
C ASP A 5 -21.92 -10.06 19.96
N ARG A 6 -21.74 -11.03 19.06
CA ARG A 6 -21.01 -10.81 17.80
C ARG A 6 -21.64 -9.71 16.96
N THR A 7 -22.97 -9.62 16.93
CA THR A 7 -23.68 -8.60 16.15
C THR A 7 -23.40 -7.20 16.68
N ASP A 8 -23.35 -7.02 18.01
CA ASP A 8 -23.02 -5.74 18.64
C ASP A 8 -21.62 -5.26 18.23
N ASP A 9 -20.65 -6.18 18.13
CA ASP A 9 -19.30 -5.88 17.67
C ASP A 9 -19.26 -5.44 16.19
N PHE A 10 -20.05 -6.10 15.32
CA PHE A 10 -20.11 -5.73 13.90
C PHE A 10 -20.79 -4.39 13.64
N VAL A 11 -21.86 -4.04 14.37
CA VAL A 11 -22.66 -2.83 14.09
C VAL A 11 -22.31 -1.64 14.99
N GLY A 12 -21.80 -1.90 16.20
CA GLY A 12 -21.48 -0.87 17.20
C GLY A 12 -19.99 -0.72 17.50
N GLY A 13 -19.15 -1.63 16.98
CA GLY A 13 -17.69 -1.54 17.06
C GLY A 13 -17.11 -0.48 16.13
N THR A 14 -15.82 -0.60 15.83
CA THR A 14 -15.16 0.24 14.82
C THR A 14 -14.85 -0.56 13.56
N HIS A 15 -14.99 0.07 12.40
CA HIS A 15 -14.60 -0.51 11.12
C HIS A 15 -13.20 -0.03 10.72
N GLY A 16 -12.54 -0.74 9.81
CA GLY A 16 -11.22 -0.36 9.31
C GLY A 16 -11.26 0.05 7.84
N ARG A 17 -10.25 0.81 7.41
CA ARG A 17 -10.08 1.29 6.03
C ARG A 17 -11.07 2.39 5.68
N ASP A 18 -12.08 2.08 4.87
CA ASP A 18 -13.05 3.02 4.29
C ASP A 18 -12.40 4.20 3.53
N LEU A 19 -11.44 3.89 2.65
CA LEU A 19 -10.82 4.87 1.75
C LEU A 19 -11.11 4.54 0.29
N THR A 20 -11.47 5.57 -0.47
CA THR A 20 -11.44 5.56 -1.94
C THR A 20 -10.30 6.44 -2.42
N SER A 21 -9.37 5.86 -3.19
CA SER A 21 -8.14 6.54 -3.60
C SER A 21 -7.92 6.47 -5.11
N THR A 22 -7.47 7.58 -5.68
CA THR A 22 -6.89 7.65 -7.04
C THR A 22 -5.40 7.93 -6.89
N GLY A 23 -4.57 7.04 -7.44
CA GLY A 23 -3.11 7.16 -7.39
C GLY A 23 -2.51 7.21 -8.80
N GLU A 24 -1.41 7.92 -8.95
CA GLU A 24 -0.74 8.14 -10.24
C GLU A 24 0.79 8.19 -10.06
N PHE A 25 1.52 7.63 -11.03
CA PHE A 25 2.97 7.82 -11.16
C PHE A 25 3.30 8.55 -12.46
N ALA A 26 4.28 9.45 -12.40
CA ALA A 26 5.03 9.89 -13.56
C ALA A 26 6.29 9.04 -13.68
N LEU A 27 6.58 8.48 -14.86
CA LEU A 27 7.70 7.57 -15.10
C LEU A 27 8.64 8.12 -16.18
N ASP A 28 9.92 7.81 -16.07
CA ASP A 28 10.85 7.89 -17.20
C ASP A 28 10.85 6.60 -18.04
N GLU A 29 11.58 6.60 -19.15
CA GLU A 29 11.69 5.46 -20.08
C GLU A 29 12.27 4.19 -19.44
N LYS A 30 12.99 4.32 -18.32
CA LYS A 30 13.63 3.21 -17.59
C LYS A 30 12.76 2.71 -16.43
N GLY A 31 11.57 3.30 -16.25
CA GLY A 31 10.64 2.95 -15.18
C GLY A 31 10.97 3.60 -13.83
N ARG A 32 11.84 4.62 -13.77
CA ARG A 32 12.05 5.43 -12.57
C ARG A 32 10.80 6.30 -12.34
N VAL A 33 10.27 6.28 -11.13
CA VAL A 33 9.18 7.18 -10.71
C VAL A 33 9.76 8.57 -10.45
N LEU A 34 9.28 9.54 -11.21
CA LEU A 34 9.65 10.95 -11.12
C LEU A 34 8.74 11.71 -10.14
N ALA A 35 7.46 11.33 -10.07
CA ALA A 35 6.49 11.90 -9.15
C ALA A 35 5.40 10.89 -8.78
N TYR A 36 4.88 11.00 -7.57
CA TYR A 36 3.79 10.19 -7.04
C TYR A 36 2.68 11.08 -6.50
N ARG A 37 1.47 10.93 -7.06
CA ARG A 37 0.29 11.68 -6.62
C ARG A 37 -0.78 10.74 -6.11
N VAL A 38 -1.40 11.08 -4.97
CA VAL A 38 -2.56 10.36 -4.43
C VAL A 38 -3.62 11.36 -4.00
N ARG A 39 -4.87 11.11 -4.42
CA ARG A 39 -6.07 11.75 -3.89
C ARG A 39 -6.93 10.71 -3.21
N SER A 40 -7.32 10.95 -1.96
CA SER A 40 -8.14 10.02 -1.18
C SER A 40 -9.30 10.72 -0.49
N VAL A 41 -10.44 10.04 -0.44
CA VAL A 41 -11.58 10.39 0.41
C VAL A 41 -11.81 9.22 1.35
N GLY A 42 -11.71 9.47 2.67
CA GLY A 42 -11.91 8.48 3.71
C GLY A 42 -13.17 8.76 4.55
N GLY A 43 -13.94 7.74 4.88
CA GLY A 43 -15.03 7.84 5.84
C GLY A 43 -14.54 7.81 7.28
N THR A 44 -15.18 8.58 8.17
CA THR A 44 -14.93 8.51 9.63
C THR A 44 -16.04 7.78 10.39
N GLY A 45 -17.13 7.43 9.70
CA GLY A 45 -18.39 7.00 10.29
C GLY A 45 -19.20 8.20 10.81
N ALA A 46 -20.17 7.92 11.68
CA ALA A 46 -21.08 8.94 12.22
C ALA A 46 -20.41 9.92 13.18
N TYR A 47 -19.17 9.64 13.60
CA TYR A 47 -18.45 10.43 14.59
C TYR A 47 -17.02 10.69 14.13
N SER A 48 -16.58 11.93 14.33
CA SER A 48 -15.21 12.36 14.08
C SER A 48 -14.28 11.88 15.20
N THR A 49 -14.00 10.57 15.24
CA THR A 49 -13.13 9.98 16.27
C THR A 49 -11.67 10.33 15.99
N GLY A 50 -10.83 10.34 17.04
CA GLY A 50 -9.40 10.60 16.88
C GLY A 50 -8.74 9.63 15.89
N ALA A 51 -9.00 8.33 16.03
CA ALA A 51 -8.49 7.30 15.12
C ALA A 51 -9.05 7.45 13.70
N GLY A 52 -10.36 7.69 13.55
CA GLY A 52 -11.00 7.86 12.25
C GLY A 52 -10.40 9.00 11.41
N ASN A 53 -9.91 10.07 12.06
CA ASN A 53 -9.27 11.19 11.37
C ASN A 53 -7.77 11.01 11.18
N VAL A 54 -7.03 10.67 12.24
CA VAL A 54 -5.55 10.67 12.20
C VAL A 54 -5.01 9.60 11.25
N ILE A 55 -5.73 8.48 11.10
CA ILE A 55 -5.30 7.37 10.25
C ILE A 55 -5.22 7.79 8.77
N PRO A 56 -6.30 8.25 8.12
CA PRO A 56 -6.24 8.68 6.74
C PRO A 56 -5.48 10.01 6.56
N LEU A 57 -5.63 10.97 7.47
CA LEU A 57 -5.11 12.33 7.26
C LEU A 57 -3.62 12.50 7.58
N VAL A 58 -3.05 11.64 8.44
CA VAL A 58 -1.67 11.81 8.93
C VAL A 58 -0.86 10.53 8.76
N LEU A 59 -1.31 9.41 9.34
CA LEU A 59 -0.52 8.18 9.39
C LEU A 59 -0.36 7.53 8.01
N GLY A 60 -1.42 7.53 7.19
CA GLY A 60 -1.38 7.06 5.81
C GLY A 60 -0.33 7.82 4.99
N PRO A 61 -0.42 9.16 4.87
CA PRO A 61 0.55 9.98 4.15
C PRO A 61 2.02 9.75 4.54
N PHE A 62 2.32 9.59 5.84
CA PHE A 62 3.68 9.34 6.33
C PHE A 62 4.34 8.08 5.73
N VAL A 63 3.55 7.05 5.46
CA VAL A 63 4.05 5.73 5.03
C VAL A 63 3.69 5.39 3.58
N GLN A 64 3.00 6.31 2.88
CA GLN A 64 2.37 6.03 1.58
C GLN A 64 3.36 5.78 0.46
N SER A 65 4.60 6.28 0.56
CA SER A 65 5.68 6.01 -0.40
C SER A 65 6.29 4.62 -0.23
N GLY A 66 5.96 3.89 0.83
CA GLY A 66 6.50 2.56 1.10
C GLY A 66 8.02 2.57 1.17
N VAL A 67 8.65 1.59 0.54
CA VAL A 67 10.11 1.40 0.53
C VAL A 67 10.80 2.02 -0.69
N TYR A 68 10.08 2.88 -1.42
CA TYR A 68 10.54 3.46 -2.68
C TYR A 68 11.14 4.84 -2.48
N ASP A 69 12.21 5.12 -3.22
CA ASP A 69 12.83 6.42 -3.37
C ASP A 69 11.99 7.27 -4.33
N LEU A 70 10.99 7.99 -3.82
CA LEU A 70 10.06 8.80 -4.61
C LEU A 70 10.36 10.29 -4.34
N PRO A 71 11.01 10.99 -5.28
CA PRO A 71 11.58 12.31 -5.00
C PRO A 71 10.54 13.42 -4.88
N LEU A 72 9.40 13.29 -5.57
CA LEU A 72 8.31 14.26 -5.56
C LEU A 72 7.00 13.57 -5.23
N VAL A 73 6.35 14.01 -4.16
CA VAL A 73 5.07 13.45 -3.71
C VAL A 73 4.03 14.54 -3.51
N HIS A 74 2.78 14.25 -3.88
CA HIS A 74 1.63 15.11 -3.58
C HIS A 74 0.47 14.26 -3.09
N TYR A 75 0.05 14.50 -1.85
CA TYR A 75 -1.08 13.81 -1.23
C TYR A 75 -2.19 14.81 -0.90
N GLU A 76 -3.38 14.53 -1.40
CA GLU A 76 -4.62 15.22 -1.02
C GLU A 76 -5.52 14.19 -0.33
N VAL A 77 -5.82 14.39 0.95
CA VAL A 77 -6.70 13.49 1.70
C VAL A 77 -7.81 14.28 2.36
N LYS A 78 -9.05 13.82 2.14
CA LYS A 78 -10.26 14.36 2.76
C LYS A 78 -10.89 13.29 3.64
N SER A 79 -11.38 13.69 4.81
CA SER A 79 -12.20 12.85 5.67
C SER A 79 -13.64 13.35 5.65
N VAL A 80 -14.60 12.43 5.55
CA VAL A 80 -16.03 12.73 5.51
C VAL A 80 -16.78 11.90 6.55
N MET A 81 -17.76 12.51 7.20
CA MET A 81 -18.66 11.79 8.10
C MET A 81 -19.76 11.10 7.29
N THR A 82 -20.18 9.93 7.76
CA THR A 82 -21.15 9.05 7.08
C THR A 82 -22.11 8.43 8.09
N ASN A 83 -23.25 7.90 7.66
CA ASN A 83 -24.19 7.20 8.54
C ASN A 83 -23.77 5.73 8.81
N THR A 84 -22.51 5.50 9.17
CA THR A 84 -21.95 4.17 9.48
C THR A 84 -21.28 4.17 10.86
N ALA A 85 -20.93 2.97 11.35
CA ALA A 85 -20.14 2.82 12.57
C ALA A 85 -18.79 3.57 12.41
N PRO A 86 -18.19 4.09 13.50
CA PRO A 86 -16.93 4.82 13.42
C PRO A 86 -15.81 4.01 12.78
N VAL A 87 -14.94 4.69 12.05
CA VAL A 87 -13.69 4.09 11.58
C VAL A 87 -12.63 4.16 12.68
N GLY A 88 -11.87 3.08 12.83
CA GLY A 88 -10.84 2.92 13.84
C GLY A 88 -9.64 2.13 13.35
N ALA A 89 -8.70 1.90 14.26
CA ALA A 89 -7.48 1.19 13.94
C ALA A 89 -7.76 -0.31 13.78
N TYR A 90 -7.42 -0.84 12.61
CA TYR A 90 -7.37 -2.28 12.38
C TYR A 90 -6.03 -2.66 11.75
N ARG A 91 -5.15 -3.31 12.53
CA ARG A 91 -3.82 -3.82 12.12
C ARG A 91 -3.05 -2.92 11.13
N GLY A 92 -2.24 -2.00 11.65
CA GLY A 92 -1.28 -1.21 10.87
C GLY A 92 -1.63 0.26 10.64
N ALA A 93 -2.93 0.60 10.67
CA ALA A 93 -3.48 1.96 10.66
C ALA A 93 -2.86 2.89 9.57
N GLY A 94 -3.47 2.93 8.38
CA GLY A 94 -3.02 3.77 7.25
C GLY A 94 -1.93 3.11 6.40
N ARG A 95 -1.08 2.26 7.01
CA ARG A 95 -0.07 1.47 6.30
C ARG A 95 -0.66 0.51 5.26
N PRO A 96 -1.70 -0.29 5.57
CA PRO A 96 -2.27 -1.21 4.58
C PRO A 96 -2.77 -0.51 3.31
N GLU A 97 -3.42 0.65 3.47
CA GLU A 97 -3.96 1.46 2.38
C GLU A 97 -2.83 2.08 1.56
N GLY A 98 -1.85 2.70 2.22
CA GLY A 98 -0.69 3.29 1.56
C GLY A 98 0.13 2.27 0.77
N VAL A 99 0.46 1.13 1.39
CA VAL A 99 1.17 0.02 0.74
C VAL A 99 0.36 -0.55 -0.42
N PHE A 100 -0.95 -0.74 -0.25
CA PHE A 100 -1.80 -1.23 -1.33
C PHE A 100 -1.75 -0.31 -2.54
N ILE A 101 -1.91 1.01 -2.36
CA ILE A 101 -1.92 1.97 -3.48
C ILE A 101 -0.57 1.96 -4.22
N VAL A 102 0.55 2.10 -3.51
CA VAL A 102 1.87 2.18 -4.15
C VAL A 102 2.26 0.88 -4.85
N GLU A 103 1.96 -0.28 -4.28
CA GLU A 103 2.24 -1.58 -4.90
C GLU A 103 1.34 -1.85 -6.12
N ARG A 104 0.06 -1.46 -6.05
CA ARG A 104 -0.86 -1.56 -7.19
C ARG A 104 -0.41 -0.66 -8.35
N LEU A 105 0.14 0.51 -8.05
CA LEU A 105 0.71 1.39 -9.06
C LEU A 105 2.01 0.83 -9.65
N MET A 106 2.89 0.24 -8.85
CA MET A 106 4.09 -0.43 -9.37
C MET A 106 3.73 -1.55 -10.35
N ASP A 107 2.72 -2.35 -10.02
CA ASP A 107 2.21 -3.39 -10.93
C ASP A 107 1.52 -2.80 -12.17
N ALA A 108 0.78 -1.70 -12.03
CA ALA A 108 0.15 -1.02 -13.16
C ALA A 108 1.20 -0.44 -14.12
N ALA A 109 2.21 0.22 -13.57
CA ALA A 109 3.35 0.73 -14.31
C ALA A 109 4.07 -0.39 -15.06
N ALA A 110 4.40 -1.50 -14.39
CA ALA A 110 5.00 -2.68 -15.04
C ALA A 110 4.18 -3.18 -16.23
N ARG A 111 2.86 -3.30 -16.08
CA ARG A 111 1.97 -3.73 -17.18
C ARG A 111 1.92 -2.74 -18.34
N GLN A 112 1.94 -1.44 -18.06
CA GLN A 112 1.84 -0.41 -19.09
C GLN A 112 3.16 -0.21 -19.85
N THR A 113 4.30 -0.34 -19.18
CA THR A 113 5.63 -0.16 -19.79
C THR A 113 6.24 -1.46 -20.32
N GLY A 114 5.70 -2.62 -19.94
CA GLY A 114 6.27 -3.93 -20.27
C GLY A 114 7.51 -4.30 -19.45
N ILE A 115 7.92 -3.47 -18.48
CA ILE A 115 9.05 -3.76 -17.59
C ILE A 115 8.65 -4.84 -16.59
N ASP A 116 9.55 -5.79 -16.32
CA ASP A 116 9.32 -6.82 -15.30
C ASP A 116 8.99 -6.18 -13.93
N PRO A 117 7.94 -6.64 -13.24
CA PRO A 117 7.48 -6.04 -11.98
C PRO A 117 8.52 -6.07 -10.86
N ARG A 118 9.51 -6.98 -10.91
CA ARG A 118 10.65 -7.02 -9.98
C ARG A 118 11.66 -5.94 -10.34
N THR A 119 11.91 -5.76 -11.64
CA THR A 119 12.86 -4.77 -12.15
C THR A 119 12.40 -3.35 -11.84
N ILE A 120 11.15 -2.99 -12.15
CA ILE A 120 10.65 -1.63 -11.89
C ILE A 120 10.69 -1.28 -10.39
N ARG A 121 10.42 -2.25 -9.51
CA ARG A 121 10.54 -2.04 -8.07
C ARG A 121 11.98 -1.81 -7.64
N LYS A 122 12.92 -2.62 -8.13
CA LYS A 122 14.36 -2.48 -7.82
C LYS A 122 14.94 -1.15 -8.29
N VAL A 123 14.51 -0.64 -9.45
CA VAL A 123 14.91 0.68 -9.95
C VAL A 123 14.49 1.79 -8.98
N ASN A 124 13.39 1.60 -8.26
CA ASN A 124 12.80 2.60 -7.38
C ASN A 124 13.00 2.35 -5.89
N TYR A 125 13.63 1.25 -5.45
CA TYR A 125 13.87 1.04 -4.02
C TYR A 125 14.88 2.03 -3.46
N VAL A 126 14.67 2.44 -2.20
CA VAL A 126 15.71 3.09 -1.41
C VAL A 126 16.91 2.13 -1.29
N LYS A 127 18.09 2.61 -1.64
CA LYS A 127 19.32 1.81 -1.62
C LYS A 127 19.93 1.79 -0.22
N PRO A 128 20.63 0.71 0.18
CA PRO A 128 21.32 0.66 1.46
C PRO A 128 22.26 1.85 1.71
N ALA A 129 22.95 2.32 0.66
CA ALA A 129 23.86 3.47 0.73
C ALA A 129 23.14 4.83 0.91
N GLN A 130 21.81 4.89 0.79
CA GLN A 130 21.01 6.09 1.05
C GLN A 130 20.52 6.18 2.50
N LEU A 131 20.78 5.15 3.33
CA LEU A 131 20.28 5.10 4.71
C LEU A 131 21.24 5.82 5.67
N PRO A 132 20.74 6.58 6.66
CA PRO A 132 19.32 6.87 6.91
C PRO A 132 18.70 7.75 5.82
N TYR A 133 17.52 7.37 5.33
CA TYR A 133 16.84 8.01 4.19
C TYR A 133 15.62 8.78 4.68
N THR A 134 15.58 10.08 4.43
CA THR A 134 14.38 10.91 4.67
C THR A 134 13.52 10.93 3.41
N ASN A 135 12.31 10.38 3.49
CA ASN A 135 11.38 10.39 2.37
C ASN A 135 10.79 11.80 2.12
N ALA A 136 10.09 11.97 1.00
CA ALA A 136 9.55 13.26 0.59
C ALA A 136 8.46 13.86 1.52
N VAL A 137 8.00 13.11 2.54
CA VAL A 137 7.11 13.60 3.61
C VAL A 137 7.80 13.68 4.97
N GLY A 138 9.13 13.67 5.00
CA GLY A 138 9.94 13.90 6.20
C GLY A 138 10.09 12.70 7.14
N GLN A 139 9.67 11.50 6.75
CA GLN A 139 9.87 10.29 7.56
C GLN A 139 11.25 9.69 7.29
N VAL A 140 11.95 9.30 8.35
CA VAL A 140 13.29 8.73 8.29
C VAL A 140 13.22 7.21 8.30
N TYR A 141 13.85 6.57 7.32
CA TYR A 141 14.10 5.14 7.31
C TYR A 141 15.49 4.91 7.88
N ASP A 142 15.57 4.16 8.96
CA ASP A 142 16.78 3.90 9.72
C ASP A 142 17.66 2.82 9.07
N SER A 143 17.03 1.77 8.55
CA SER A 143 17.68 0.57 8.05
C SER A 143 16.83 -0.12 6.98
N GLY A 144 17.46 -0.92 6.11
CA GLY A 144 16.75 -1.62 5.05
C GLY A 144 17.63 -2.24 3.98
N ALA A 145 17.20 -3.38 3.46
CA ALA A 145 17.81 -4.07 2.31
C ALA A 145 16.70 -4.56 1.36
N PHE A 146 15.91 -3.62 0.83
CA PHE A 146 14.64 -3.91 0.16
C PHE A 146 14.79 -4.74 -1.12
N ALA A 147 15.76 -4.40 -1.98
CA ALA A 147 16.05 -5.19 -3.18
C ALA A 147 16.47 -6.64 -2.83
N HIS A 148 17.28 -6.81 -1.78
CA HIS A 148 17.70 -8.11 -1.30
C HIS A 148 16.51 -8.94 -0.74
N MET A 149 15.56 -8.30 -0.05
CA MET A 149 14.34 -8.99 0.41
C MET A 149 13.50 -9.48 -0.77
N LEU A 150 13.37 -8.68 -1.83
CA LEU A 150 12.70 -9.10 -3.05
C LEU A 150 13.41 -10.30 -3.70
N ASP A 151 14.74 -10.26 -3.81
CA ASP A 151 15.52 -11.37 -4.38
C ASP A 151 15.32 -12.69 -3.63
N ARG A 152 15.30 -12.62 -2.30
CA ARG A 152 15.01 -13.79 -1.45
C ARG A 152 13.59 -14.31 -1.70
N ALA A 153 12.60 -13.42 -1.74
CA ALA A 153 11.21 -13.80 -2.00
C ALA A 153 11.04 -14.44 -3.39
N VAL A 154 11.67 -13.88 -4.42
CA VAL A 154 11.68 -14.40 -5.79
C VAL A 154 12.24 -15.82 -5.85
N LYS A 155 13.37 -16.06 -5.16
CA LYS A 155 13.97 -17.40 -5.09
C LYS A 155 13.10 -18.40 -4.34
N LEU A 156 12.63 -18.03 -3.15
CA LEU A 156 11.85 -18.92 -2.28
C LEU A 156 10.47 -19.26 -2.86
N SER A 157 9.87 -18.33 -3.61
CA SER A 157 8.56 -18.55 -4.25
C SER A 157 8.64 -19.26 -5.59
N ASP A 158 9.85 -19.54 -6.11
CA ASP A 158 10.07 -20.02 -7.47
C ASP A 158 9.27 -19.15 -8.47
N TRP A 159 9.55 -17.85 -8.48
CA TRP A 159 8.79 -16.90 -9.29
C TRP A 159 8.76 -17.28 -10.77
N ASP A 160 9.92 -17.61 -11.35
CA ASP A 160 10.03 -17.92 -12.78
C ASP A 160 9.33 -19.24 -13.16
N GLY A 161 9.22 -20.18 -12.21
CA GLY A 161 8.43 -21.41 -12.38
C GLY A 161 6.91 -21.22 -12.31
N PHE A 162 6.42 -20.02 -11.95
CA PHE A 162 4.98 -19.77 -11.73
C PHE A 162 4.11 -20.15 -12.93
N ASN A 163 4.54 -19.80 -14.14
CA ASN A 163 3.79 -20.12 -15.36
C ASN A 163 3.64 -21.63 -15.59
N ALA A 164 4.67 -22.42 -15.26
CA ALA A 164 4.59 -23.88 -15.32
C ALA A 164 3.63 -24.43 -14.27
N ARG A 165 3.70 -23.93 -13.03
CA ARG A 165 2.78 -24.32 -11.94
C ARG A 165 1.33 -23.99 -12.28
N LYS A 166 1.06 -22.79 -12.81
CA LYS A 166 -0.28 -22.35 -13.23
C LYS A 166 -0.86 -23.25 -14.33
N ARG A 167 -0.06 -23.63 -15.33
CA ARG A 167 -0.49 -24.60 -16.37
C ARG A 167 -0.78 -25.98 -15.79
N ALA A 168 0.06 -26.46 -14.87
CA ALA A 168 -0.14 -27.76 -14.22
C ALA A 168 -1.40 -27.79 -13.35
N ALA A 169 -1.70 -26.71 -12.63
CA ALA A 169 -2.92 -26.57 -11.84
C ALA A 169 -4.19 -26.56 -12.72
N ARG A 170 -4.16 -25.83 -13.84
CA ARG A 170 -5.27 -25.79 -14.80
C ARG A 170 -5.61 -27.17 -15.37
N LYS A 171 -4.60 -28.01 -15.65
CA LYS A 171 -4.79 -29.41 -16.09
C LYS A 171 -5.50 -30.27 -15.04
N LYS A 172 -5.44 -29.90 -13.77
CA LYS A 172 -6.12 -30.57 -12.64
C LYS A 172 -7.48 -29.96 -12.30
N GLY A 173 -7.99 -29.02 -13.09
CA GLY A 173 -9.25 -28.32 -12.82
C GLY A 173 -9.18 -27.31 -11.66
N LEU A 174 -7.98 -26.96 -11.19
CA LEU A 174 -7.79 -25.97 -10.13
C LEU A 174 -7.61 -24.57 -10.72
N LEU A 175 -8.23 -23.56 -10.10
CA LEU A 175 -7.91 -22.16 -10.34
C LEU A 175 -6.68 -21.80 -9.52
N TYR A 176 -5.60 -21.41 -10.20
CA TYR A 176 -4.43 -20.82 -9.58
C TYR A 176 -4.49 -19.32 -9.85
N GLY A 177 -4.64 -18.53 -8.78
CA GLY A 177 -4.51 -17.06 -8.83
C GLY A 177 -3.22 -16.66 -9.54
#